data_AF-A0A1V5PGJ2-F1
#
_entry.id   AF-A0A1V5PGJ2-F1
#
_cell.length_a   1.000
_cell.length_b   1.000
_cell.length_c   1.000
_cell.angle_alpha   90.00
_cell.angle_beta   90.00
_cell.angle_gamma   90.00
#
_symmetry.space_group_name_H-M   'P 1'
#
loop_
_entity.id
_entity.type
_entity.pdbx_description
1 polymer ?
#
loop_
_entity_poly.entity_id
_entity_poly.type
_entity_poly.pdbx_seq_one_letter_code
_entity_poly.pdbx_strand_id
1 'polypeptide(L)' 'MAQRGEGYGYGGAEGLHRAHEHGRRLCDFNREQQAQIVQDYFACRDGAERAAYEPYIDELRAGRI' A
#
# COMPACT_ATOMS: atom_id res chain seq x y z
N MET A 1 7.42 -6.90 18.67
CA MET A 1 7.86 -5.55 18.23
C MET A 1 8.29 -5.66 16.78
N ALA A 2 7.36 -5.58 15.83
CA ALA A 2 7.66 -5.74 14.40
C ALA A 2 8.20 -4.41 13.85
N GLN A 3 9.52 -4.25 13.87
CA GLN A 3 10.21 -3.07 13.33
C GLN A 3 10.55 -3.35 11.86
N ARG A 4 9.62 -3.07 10.95
CA ARG A 4 9.87 -2.99 9.50
C ARG A 4 9.08 -1.82 8.90
N GLY A 5 9.24 -0.63 9.48
CA GLY A 5 8.50 0.57 9.04
C GLY A 5 9.33 1.67 8.41
N GLU A 6 10.66 1.63 8.52
CA GLU A 6 11.51 2.82 8.25
C GLU A 6 12.06 2.91 6.82
N GLY A 7 11.83 1.91 5.97
CA GLY A 7 12.40 1.86 4.60
C GLY A 7 11.43 2.18 3.46
N TYR A 8 10.13 2.06 3.69
CA TYR A 8 9.13 2.28 2.66
C TYR A 8 8.61 3.71 2.79
N GLY A 9 8.75 4.52 1.74
CA GLY A 9 8.32 5.92 1.75
C GLY A 9 6.82 6.14 2.02
N TYR A 10 6.02 5.07 2.13
CA TYR A 10 4.59 5.08 2.45
C TYR A 10 4.23 4.38 3.79
N GLY A 11 5.21 3.87 4.54
CA GLY A 11 5.01 3.29 5.87
C GLY A 11 4.56 1.82 5.93
N GLY A 12 4.65 1.08 4.82
CA GLY A 12 4.26 -0.35 4.75
C GLY A 12 2.76 -0.57 4.96
N ALA A 13 2.36 -1.79 5.33
CA ALA A 13 0.96 -2.17 5.53
C ALA A 13 0.22 -1.31 6.58
N GLU A 14 0.87 -1.01 7.71
CA GLU A 14 0.27 -0.17 8.77
C GLU A 14 0.10 1.29 8.28
N GLY A 15 1.08 1.80 7.51
CA GLY A 15 1.01 3.11 6.88
C GLY A 15 -0.12 3.20 5.86
N LEU A 16 -0.30 2.17 5.03
CA LEU A 16 -1.41 2.06 4.08
C LEU A 16 -2.77 1.97 4.79
N HIS A 17 -2.88 1.19 5.85
CA HIS A 17 -4.11 1.10 6.62
C HIS A 17 -4.52 2.49 7.15
N ARG A 18 -3.59 3.22 7.77
CA ARG A 18 -3.84 4.60 8.24
C ARG A 18 -4.14 5.58 7.11
N ALA A 19 -3.45 5.45 5.98
CA ALA A 19 -3.67 6.29 4.81
C ALA A 19 -5.07 6.07 4.25
N HIS A 20 -5.53 4.82 4.18
CA HIS A 20 -6.88 4.46 3.76
C HIS A 20 -7.93 5.00 4.72
N GLU A 21 -7.72 4.90 6.04
CA GLU A 21 -8.60 5.53 7.04
C GLU A 21 -8.67 7.06 6.91
N HIS A 22 -7.59 7.69 6.44
CA HIS A 22 -7.56 9.13 6.13
C HIS A 22 -8.11 9.47 4.73
N GLY A 23 -8.64 8.48 3.99
CA GLY A 23 -9.20 8.66 2.64
C GLY A 23 -8.14 8.87 1.55
N ARG A 24 -6.87 8.56 1.83
CA ARG A 24 -5.77 8.68 0.88
C ARG A 24 -5.81 7.53 -0.13
N ARG A 25 -5.70 7.86 -1.41
CA ARG A 25 -5.82 6.93 -2.55
C ARG A 25 -4.47 6.63 -3.17
N LEU A 26 -4.42 5.65 -4.07
CA LEU A 26 -3.18 5.29 -4.76
C LEU A 26 -2.57 6.49 -5.55
N CYS A 27 -3.41 7.33 -6.14
CA CYS A 27 -2.99 8.51 -6.91
C CYS A 27 -2.32 9.61 -6.06
N ASP A 28 -2.55 9.63 -4.75
CA ASP A 28 -1.90 10.56 -3.83
C ASP A 28 -0.43 10.19 -3.56
N PHE A 29 -0.04 8.96 -3.89
CA PHE A 29 1.34 8.50 -3.80
C PHE A 29 2.09 8.79 -5.11
N ASN A 30 3.39 9.05 -5.01
CA ASN A 30 4.22 9.23 -6.20
C ASN A 30 4.38 7.90 -6.95
N ARG A 31 4.80 7.97 -8.22
CA ARG A 31 4.88 6.81 -9.11
C ARG A 31 5.78 5.68 -8.59
N GLU A 32 6.85 6.02 -7.86
CA GLU A 32 7.75 5.05 -7.25
C GLU A 32 7.08 4.33 -6.08
N GLN A 33 6.38 5.07 -5.22
CA GLN A 33 5.59 4.52 -4.12
C GLN A 33 4.45 3.64 -4.64
N GLN A 34 3.75 4.06 -5.71
CA GLN A 34 2.71 3.24 -6.35
C GLN A 34 3.28 1.89 -6.81
N ALA A 35 4.42 1.90 -7.50
CA ALA A 35 5.10 0.68 -7.93
C ALA A 35 5.54 -0.19 -6.74
N GLN A 36 6.01 0.44 -5.66
CA GLN A 36 6.46 -0.25 -4.46
C GLN A 36 5.30 -0.88 -3.66
N ILE A 37 4.15 -0.21 -3.57
CA ILE A 37 2.90 -0.75 -2.99
C ILE A 37 2.46 -2.00 -3.76
N VAL A 38 2.51 -1.94 -5.10
CA VAL A 38 2.16 -3.09 -5.96
C VAL A 38 3.14 -4.23 -5.80
N GLN A 39 4.45 -3.94 -5.81
CA GLN A 39 5.48 -4.96 -5.61
C GLN A 39 5.32 -5.65 -4.25
N ASP A 40 5.07 -4.87 -3.20
CA ASP A 40 4.89 -5.37 -1.84
C ASP A 40 3.63 -6.24 -1.73
N TYR A 41 2.52 -5.86 -2.38
CA TYR A 41 1.32 -6.70 -2.48
C TYR A 41 1.58 -8.09 -3.10
N PHE A 42 2.44 -8.17 -4.12
CA PHE A 42 2.80 -9.45 -4.73
C PHE A 42 3.87 -10.22 -3.94
N ALA A 43 4.72 -9.53 -3.18
CA ALA A 43 5.72 -10.13 -2.31
C ALA A 43 5.10 -10.62 -0.98
N CYS A 44 4.02 -9.98 -0.52
CA CYS A 44 3.32 -10.29 0.71
C CYS A 44 2.60 -11.63 0.57
N ARG A 45 2.97 -12.59 1.43
CA ARG A 45 2.36 -13.93 1.49
C ARG A 45 1.33 -14.06 2.60
N ASP A 46 1.26 -13.06 3.48
CA ASP A 46 0.30 -13.02 4.58
C ASP A 46 -1.01 -12.39 4.10
N GLY A 47 -2.11 -13.13 4.20
CA GLY A 47 -3.41 -12.67 3.72
C GLY A 47 -3.98 -11.48 4.49
N ALA A 48 -3.65 -11.33 5.77
CA ALA A 48 -4.15 -10.23 6.59
C ALA A 48 -3.40 -8.92 6.30
N GLU A 49 -2.07 -9.01 6.13
CA GLU A 49 -1.27 -7.86 5.72
C GLU A 49 -1.62 -7.43 4.30
N ARG A 50 -1.85 -8.39 3.39
CA ARG A 50 -2.27 -8.14 2.01
C ARG A 50 -3.57 -7.36 1.89
N ALA A 51 -4.50 -7.52 2.82
CA ALA A 51 -5.77 -6.79 2.84
C ALA A 51 -5.60 -5.27 2.91
N ALA A 52 -4.51 -4.77 3.52
CA ALA A 52 -4.22 -3.34 3.58
C ALA A 52 -3.89 -2.73 2.19
N TYR A 53 -3.45 -3.55 1.24
CA TYR A 53 -3.05 -3.15 -0.10
C TYR A 53 -4.19 -3.32 -1.11
N GLU A 54 -5.14 -4.22 -0.85
CA GLU A 54 -6.28 -4.49 -1.74
C GLU A 54 -7.01 -3.25 -2.27
N PRO A 55 -7.40 -2.25 -1.44
CA PRO A 55 -8.09 -1.06 -1.95
C PRO A 55 -7.23 -0.31 -2.99
N TYR A 56 -5.92 -0.21 -2.76
CA TYR A 56 -5.00 0.45 -3.68
C TYR A 56 -4.80 -0.32 -4.98
N ILE A 57 -4.75 -1.65 -4.93
CA ILE A 57 -4.64 -2.50 -6.11
C ILE A 57 -5.93 -2.47 -6.93
N ASP A 58 -7.10 -2.38 -6.29
CA ASP A 58 -8.38 -2.20 -6.96
C ASP A 58 -8.42 -0.87 -7.72
N GLU A 59 -7.97 0.23 -7.09
CA GLU A 59 -7.85 1.54 -7.75
C GLU A 59 -6.92 1.50 -8.98
N LEU A 60 -5.77 0.82 -8.87
CA LEU A 60 -4.85 0.61 -9.99
C LEU A 60 -5.52 -0.16 -11.13
N ARG A 61 -6.22 -1.25 -10.82
CA ARG A 61 -6.90 -2.10 -11.81
C ARG A 61 -8.08 -1.38 -12.47
N ALA A 62 -8.76 -0.53 -11.71
CA ALA A 62 -9.82 0.33 -12.22
C ALA A 62 -9.28 1.49 -13.09
N GLY A 63 -7.96 1.70 -13.14
CA GLY A 63 -7.34 2.82 -13.84
C GLY A 63 -7.61 4.17 -13.20
N ARG A 64 -7.92 4.20 -11.88
CA ARG A 64 -8.16 5.43 -11.11
C ARG A 64 -6.85 5.97 -10.51
N ILE A 65 -5.81 6.04 -11.33
CA ILE A 65 -4.48 6.58 -10.98
C ILE A 65 -4.31 8.01 -11.50
#